data_AF-X1EY81-F1
#
_entry.id   AF-X1EY81-F1
#
_cell.length_a   1.000
_cell.length_b   1.000
_cell.length_c   1.000
_cell.angle_alpha   90.00
_cell.angle_beta   90.00
_cell.angle_gamma   90.00
#
_symmetry.space_group_name_H-M   'P 1'
#
loop_
_entity.id
_entity.type
_entity.pdbx_description
1 polymer ?
#
loop_
_entity_poly.entity_id
_entity_poly.type
_entity_poly.pdbx_seq_one_letter_code
_entity_poly.pdbx_strand_id
1 'polypeptide(L)'
;MPFIILISSHDDLKSLVSDINPIAKKIIKNFWDIKNPKPLTLIFNKKSSLENFITSGSPNIAVRLADPGFLRNIINICGPIVSTSATVSGTKSYPKKIEEIP
;
A
#
# COMPACT_ATOMS: atom_id res chain seq x y z
N MET A 1 8.89 9.74 3.25
CA MET A 1 8.00 8.56 3.15
C MET A 1 8.05 8.06 1.70
N PRO A 2 9.04 7.22 1.34
CA PRO A 2 9.32 6.91 -0.06
C PRO A 2 8.50 5.76 -0.63
N PHE A 3 7.85 4.95 0.21
CA PHE A 3 7.24 3.68 -0.21
C PHE A 3 5.74 3.62 0.05
N ILE A 4 5.04 2.85 -0.79
CA ILE A 4 3.63 2.48 -0.60
C ILE A 4 3.60 1.01 -0.19
N ILE A 5 2.89 0.69 0.89
CA ILE A 5 2.64 -0.69 1.29
C ILE A 5 1.34 -1.17 0.64
N LEU A 6 1.43 -2.22 -0.15
CA LEU A 6 0.30 -2.90 -0.77
C LEU A 6 -0.23 -3.97 0.17
N ILE A 7 -1.53 -3.93 0.42
CA ILE A 7 -2.26 -4.88 1.25
C ILE A 7 -3.32 -5.62 0.44
N SER A 8 -3.74 -6.79 0.88
CA SER A 8 -4.85 -7.55 0.29
C SER A 8 -6.11 -7.51 1.14
N SER A 9 -5.99 -7.20 2.43
CA SER A 9 -7.10 -7.27 3.39
C SER A 9 -7.09 -6.16 4.44
N HIS A 10 -8.20 -6.01 5.14
CA HIS A 10 -8.28 -5.12 6.30
C HIS A 10 -7.45 -5.60 7.49
N ASP A 11 -7.16 -6.90 7.56
CA ASP A 11 -6.37 -7.45 8.65
C ASP A 11 -4.89 -7.13 8.47
N ASP A 12 -4.40 -7.05 7.22
CA ASP A 12 -3.10 -6.45 6.92
C ASP A 12 -3.04 -5.00 7.39
N LEU A 13 -4.05 -4.19 7.07
CA LEU A 13 -4.09 -2.79 7.50
C LEU A 13 -3.99 -2.69 9.02
N LYS A 14 -4.81 -3.47 9.73
CA LYS A 14 -4.81 -3.52 11.20
C LYS A 14 -3.49 -4.01 11.77
N SER A 15 -2.72 -4.82 11.05
CA SER A 15 -1.40 -5.28 11.52
C SER A 15 -0.35 -4.19 11.39
N LEU A 16 -0.50 -3.26 10.43
CA LEU A 16 0.48 -2.22 10.10
C LEU A 16 0.25 -0.88 10.82
N VAL A 17 -1.00 -0.50 11.09
CA VAL A 17 -1.35 0.86 11.57
C VAL A 17 -1.79 0.89 13.04
N SER A 18 -1.51 1.99 13.74
CA SER A 18 -1.92 2.16 15.16
C SER A 18 -3.42 2.42 15.30
N ASP A 19 -3.99 3.18 14.37
CA ASP A 19 -5.38 3.62 14.40
C ASP A 19 -5.93 3.83 12.99
N ILE A 20 -7.25 3.68 12.86
CA ILE A 20 -8.00 3.98 11.63
C ILE A 20 -9.15 4.90 12.04
N ASN A 21 -8.97 6.20 11.84
CA ASN A 21 -9.94 7.21 12.26
C ASN A 21 -11.27 7.11 11.46
N PRO A 22 -12.37 7.72 11.94
CA PRO A 22 -13.68 7.63 11.29
C PRO A 22 -13.73 8.17 9.86
N ILE A 23 -12.90 9.16 9.52
CA ILE A 23 -12.82 9.72 8.17
C ILE A 23 -12.17 8.69 7.23
N ALA A 24 -11.06 8.10 7.64
CA ALA A 24 -10.39 7.03 6.89
C ALA A 24 -11.34 5.84 6.67
N LYS A 25 -12.10 5.41 7.69
CA LYS A 25 -13.13 4.36 7.54
C LYS A 25 -14.17 4.70 6.46
N LYS A 26 -14.66 5.94 6.42
CA LYS A 26 -15.60 6.38 5.39
C LYS A 26 -14.97 6.33 4.00
N ILE A 27 -13.72 6.74 3.87
CA ILE A 27 -13.00 6.69 2.59
C ILE A 27 -12.77 5.25 2.15
N ILE A 28 -12.27 4.39 3.04
CA ILE A 28 -12.10 2.94 2.82
C ILE A 28 -13.41 2.32 2.31
N LYS A 29 -14.54 2.60 2.97
CA LYS A 29 -15.84 2.07 2.55
C LYS A 29 -16.21 2.43 1.11
N ASN A 30 -15.87 3.64 0.65
CA ASN A 30 -16.26 4.14 -0.67
C ASN A 30 -15.26 3.79 -1.79
N PHE A 31 -13.98 3.55 -1.44
CA PHE A 31 -12.91 3.38 -2.42
C PHE A 31 -12.26 2.00 -2.38
N TRP A 32 -12.19 1.36 -1.21
CA TRP A 32 -11.60 0.04 -1.03
C TRP A 32 -12.68 -1.06 -0.96
N ASP A 33 -13.76 -0.85 -0.20
CA ASP A 33 -14.84 -1.85 0.02
C ASP A 33 -15.88 -1.92 -1.09
N ILE A 34 -15.41 -1.90 -2.34
CA ILE A 34 -16.24 -2.01 -3.52
C ILE A 34 -15.72 -3.16 -4.40
N LYS A 35 -16.56 -3.66 -5.32
CA LYS A 35 -16.22 -4.82 -6.17
C LYS A 35 -14.83 -4.71 -6.83
N ASN A 36 -14.47 -3.51 -7.28
CA ASN A 36 -13.18 -3.20 -7.87
C ASN A 36 -12.56 -2.02 -7.12
N PRO A 37 -11.65 -2.27 -6.15
CA PRO A 37 -11.02 -1.22 -5.36
C PRO A 37 -10.39 -0.14 -6.23
N LYS A 38 -10.63 1.13 -5.89
CA LYS A 38 -10.03 2.26 -6.59
C LYS A 38 -8.55 2.40 -6.20
N PRO A 39 -7.71 2.97 -7.10
CA PRO A 39 -6.28 3.18 -6.86
C PRO A 39 -6.03 4.32 -5.85
N LEU A 40 -6.45 4.12 -4.60
CA LEU A 40 -6.36 5.10 -3.53
C LEU A 40 -5.35 4.65 -2.48
N THR A 41 -4.40 5.53 -2.20
CA THR A 41 -3.43 5.38 -1.11
C THR A 41 -3.84 6.29 0.05
N LEU A 42 -3.83 5.76 1.26
CA LEU A 42 -4.11 6.50 2.50
C LEU A 42 -2.88 6.51 3.40
N ILE A 43 -2.71 7.58 4.16
CA ILE A 43 -1.60 7.76 5.09
C ILE A 43 -2.09 7.50 6.51
N PHE A 44 -1.36 6.69 7.26
CA PHE A 44 -1.68 6.31 8.64
C PHE A 44 -0.45 6.41 9.54
N ASN A 45 -0.69 6.59 10.83
CA ASN A 45 0.33 6.34 11.85
C ASN A 45 0.69 4.84 11.84
N LYS A 46 1.98 4.53 11.81
CA LYS A 46 2.46 3.14 11.86
C LYS A 46 2.38 2.58 13.28
N LYS A 47 2.21 1.27 13.41
CA LYS A 47 2.47 0.62 14.70
C LYS A 47 3.93 0.74 15.10
N SER A 48 4.17 0.80 16.41
CA SER A 48 5.53 0.78 16.98
C SER A 48 6.32 -0.47 16.61
N SER A 49 5.64 -1.59 16.35
CA SER A 49 6.25 -2.85 15.90
C SER A 49 6.80 -2.81 14.47
N LEU A 50 6.44 -1.81 13.66
CA LEU A 50 6.92 -1.70 12.29
C LEU A 50 8.30 -1.04 12.28
N GLU A 51 9.28 -1.71 11.67
CA GLU A 51 10.67 -1.25 11.66
C GLU A 51 10.84 0.10 10.96
N ASN A 52 11.73 0.94 11.51
CA ASN A 52 11.93 2.31 11.03
C ASN A 52 12.57 2.38 9.63
N PHE A 53 13.26 1.33 9.17
CA PHE A 53 13.85 1.32 7.83
C PHE A 53 12.78 1.40 6.73
N ILE A 54 11.58 0.84 6.98
CA ILE A 54 10.43 0.87 6.04
C ILE A 54 9.94 2.30 5.82
N THR A 55 10.03 3.16 6.85
CA THR A 55 9.47 4.52 6.81
C THR A 55 10.53 5.61 6.68
N SER A 56 11.82 5.22 6.64
CA SER A 56 12.96 6.14 6.77
C SER A 56 12.82 7.05 8.00
N GLY A 57 12.37 6.48 9.12
CA GLY A 57 12.14 7.20 10.37
C GLY A 57 10.84 8.00 10.46
N SER A 58 9.99 8.01 9.42
CA SER A 58 8.68 8.66 9.50
C SER A 58 7.75 7.90 10.48
N PRO A 59 6.93 8.61 11.27
CA PRO A 59 5.88 7.98 12.07
C PRO A 59 4.72 7.47 11.20
N ASN A 60 4.68 7.84 9.92
CA ASN A 60 3.59 7.56 9.01
C ASN A 60 3.99 6.52 7.95
N ILE A 61 2.98 5.77 7.49
CA ILE A 61 3.05 4.87 6.33
C ILE A 61 1.95 5.19 5.33
N ALA A 62 2.27 5.01 4.05
CA ALA A 62 1.29 5.04 2.97
C ALA A 62 0.84 3.60 2.67
N VAL A 63 -0.47 3.36 2.67
CA VAL A 63 -1.05 2.03 2.45
C VAL A 63 -2.09 2.08 1.34
N ARG A 64 -2.11 1.07 0.47
CA ARG A 64 -3.07 0.93 -0.62
C ARG A 64 -3.58 -0.51 -0.70
N LEU A 65 -4.91 -0.67 -0.77
CA LEU A 65 -5.51 -1.95 -1.12
C LEU A 65 -5.19 -2.28 -2.59
N ALA A 66 -4.60 -3.46 -2.81
CA ALA A 66 -4.33 -3.95 -4.15
C ALA A 66 -5.63 -4.17 -4.93
N ASP A 67 -5.71 -3.63 -6.14
CA ASP A 67 -6.93 -3.64 -6.97
C ASP A 67 -7.06 -4.94 -7.80
N PRO A 68 -6.05 -5.40 -8.56
CA PRO A 68 -6.16 -6.69 -9.25
C PRO A 68 -6.30 -7.85 -8.26
N GLY A 69 -7.28 -8.74 -8.49
CA GLY A 69 -7.48 -9.92 -7.65
C GLY A 69 -6.26 -10.83 -7.57
N PHE A 70 -5.52 -10.99 -8.68
CA PHE A 70 -4.29 -11.80 -8.69
C PHE A 70 -3.22 -11.22 -7.74
N LEU A 71 -3.11 -9.88 -7.66
CA LEU A 71 -2.13 -9.23 -6.80
C LEU A 71 -2.47 -9.44 -5.33
N ARG A 72 -3.77 -9.39 -4.98
CA ARG A 72 -4.22 -9.76 -3.64
C ARG A 72 -3.90 -11.22 -3.29
N ASN A 73 -4.00 -12.14 -4.25
CA ASN A 73 -3.64 -13.55 -4.02
C ASN A 73 -2.14 -13.70 -3.74
N ILE A 74 -1.28 -12.97 -4.43
CA ILE A 74 0.17 -12.96 -4.16
C ILE A 74 0.43 -12.43 -2.74
N ILE A 75 -0.14 -11.27 -2.40
CA ILE A 75 0.01 -10.66 -1.07
C ILE A 75 -0.51 -11.58 0.04
N ASN A 76 -1.60 -12.33 -0.19
CA ASN A 76 -2.08 -13.31 0.79
C ASN A 76 -1.08 -14.45 1.08
N ILE A 77 -0.18 -14.75 0.14
CA ILE A 77 0.84 -15.80 0.30
C ILE A 77 2.09 -15.26 0.98
N CYS A 78 2.56 -14.06 0.59
CA CYS A 78 3.82 -13.50 1.07
C CYS A 78 3.70 -12.46 2.18
N GLY A 79 2.49 -11.97 2.46
CA GLY A 79 2.24 -10.82 3.31
C GLY A 79 2.32 -9.47 2.56
N PRO A 80 2.07 -8.35 3.27
CA PRO A 80 2.09 -7.00 2.68
C PRO A 80 3.39 -6.66 1.95
N ILE A 81 3.29 -5.97 0.81
CA ILE A 81 4.43 -5.70 -0.07
C ILE A 81 4.77 -4.20 -0.05
N VAL A 82 6.01 -3.88 0.31
CA VAL A 82 6.56 -2.52 0.13
C VAL A 82 6.88 -2.32 -1.36
N SER A 83 6.37 -1.26 -1.98
CA SER A 83 6.49 -1.01 -3.42
C SER A 83 6.80 0.45 -3.77
N THR A 84 7.47 0.63 -4.90
CA THR A 84 7.66 1.89 -5.64
C THR A 84 7.24 1.74 -7.10
N SER A 85 7.43 2.77 -7.91
CA SER A 85 7.52 2.60 -9.37
C SER A 85 8.64 1.62 -9.72
N ALA A 86 8.38 0.68 -10.63
CA ALA A 86 9.35 -0.28 -11.14
C ALA A 86 10.22 0.33 -12.25
N THR A 87 10.91 1.42 -11.94
CA THR A 87 11.78 2.15 -12.88
C THR A 87 13.10 2.55 -12.22
N VAL A 88 14.13 2.82 -13.01
CA VAL A 88 15.40 3.35 -12.50
C VAL A 88 15.17 4.75 -11.92
N SER A 89 15.66 4.96 -10.70
CA SER A 89 15.55 6.26 -10.01
C SER A 89 16.13 7.41 -10.84
N GLY A 90 15.43 8.54 -10.87
CA GLY A 90 15.83 9.73 -11.64
C GLY A 90 15.43 9.71 -13.12
N THR A 91 14.83 8.63 -13.62
CA THR A 91 14.29 8.58 -14.99
C THR A 91 12.86 9.14 -15.06
N LYS A 92 12.44 9.60 -16.24
CA LYS A 92 11.07 10.13 -16.49
C LYS A 92 10.12 9.09 -17.08
N SER A 93 10.47 7.80 -17.03
CA SER A 93 9.66 6.71 -17.55
C SER A 93 8.79 6.08 -16.44
N TYR A 94 7.55 5.77 -16.79
CA TYR A 94 6.59 5.09 -15.92
C TYR A 94 6.08 3.86 -16.65
N PRO A 95 6.62 2.66 -16.37
CA PRO A 95 6.27 1.47 -17.12
C PRO A 95 4.79 1.15 -16.92
N LYS A 96 4.09 0.96 -18.03
CA LYS A 96 2.70 0.50 -18.10
C LYS A 96 2.62 -0.96 -18.53
N LYS A 97 3.68 -1.48 -19.13
CA LYS A 97 3.81 -2.88 -19.57
C LYS A 97 5.04 -3.53 -18.95
N ILE A 98 5.05 -4.86 -18.93
CA ILE A 98 6.14 -5.65 -18.35
C ILE A 98 7.45 -5.42 -19.13
N GLU A 99 7.37 -5.28 -20.45
CA GLU A 99 8.55 -5.06 -21.31
C GLU A 99 9.20 -3.69 -21.13
N GLU A 100 8.49 -2.76 -20.46
CA GLU A 100 9.00 -1.42 -20.13
C GLU A 100 9.74 -1.38 -18.79
N ILE A 101 9.69 -2.47 -18.01
CA ILE A 101 10.42 -2.61 -16.76
C ILE A 101 11.89 -2.95 -17.11
N PRO A 102 12.87 -2.17 -16.61
CA PRO A 102 14.29 -2.36 -16.90
C PRO A 102 14.89 -3.60 -16.25
#